data_AF-A0A5C6W8X2-F1
#
_entry.id   AF-A0A5C6W8X2-F1
#
_cell.length_a   1.000
_cell.length_b   1.000
_cell.length_c   1.000
_cell.angle_alpha   90.00
_cell.angle_beta   90.00
_cell.angle_gamma   90.00
#
_symmetry.space_group_name_H-M   'P 1'
#
loop_
_entity.id
_entity.type
_entity.pdbx_description
1 polymer ?
#
loop_
_entity_poly.entity_id
_entity_poly.type
_entity_poly.pdbx_seq_one_letter_code
_entity_poly.pdbx_strand_id
1 'polypeptide(L)' 'MKANGGYGASDFSVVYSKSNEKISTLKKRSLVNNTLTENLLSQDGYYISNFNQDCLTSLAVITMSIMVDIYFFNN' A
#
# COMPACT_ATOMS: atom_id res chain seq x y z
N MET A 1 -10.37 9.29 -2.71
CA MET A 1 -9.84 8.14 -1.94
C MET A 1 -8.91 8.70 -0.87
N LYS A 2 -8.75 8.02 0.26
CA LYS A 2 -7.77 8.38 1.29
C LYS A 2 -7.02 7.12 1.75
N ALA A 3 -5.72 7.26 1.99
CA ALA A 3 -4.93 6.25 2.69
C ALA A 3 -4.94 6.59 4.19
N ASN A 4 -5.21 5.59 5.02
CA ASN A 4 -5.17 5.72 6.47
C ASN A 4 -4.13 4.75 7.04
N GLY A 5 -3.17 5.29 7.79
CA GLY A 5 -2.09 4.56 8.44
C GLY A 5 -1.42 5.44 9.49
N GLY A 6 -0.79 4.81 10.48
CA GLY A 6 -0.05 5.53 11.53
C GLY A 6 1.33 6.00 11.05
N TYR A 7 1.96 6.90 11.80
CA TYR A 7 3.36 7.28 11.57
C TYR A 7 4.27 6.06 11.79
N GLY A 8 5.13 5.75 10.82
CA GLY A 8 5.95 4.52 10.83
C GLY A 8 5.16 3.24 10.52
N ALA A 9 3.88 3.33 10.13
CA ALA A 9 3.12 2.16 9.72
C ALA A 9 3.64 1.61 8.39
N SER A 10 3.79 0.29 8.35
CA SER A 10 4.14 -0.45 7.13
C SER A 10 2.91 -0.98 6.40
N ASP A 11 1.71 -0.77 6.97
CA ASP A 11 0.41 -1.19 6.46
C ASP A 11 -0.54 0.02 6.42
N PHE A 12 -1.13 0.28 5.25
CA PHE A 12 -2.08 1.37 5.02
C PHE A 12 -3.38 0.83 4.43
N SER A 13 -4.52 1.29 4.97
CA SER A 13 -5.83 0.99 4.39
C SER A 13 -6.24 2.09 3.42
N VAL A 14 -6.60 1.72 2.20
CA VAL A 14 -7.15 2.64 1.20
C VAL A 14 -8.67 2.56 1.27
N VAL A 15 -9.32 3.69 1.49
CA VAL A 15 -10.79 3.77 1.65
C VAL A 15 -11.40 4.85 0.74
N TYR A 16 -12.66 4.67 0.35
CA TYR A 16 -13.42 5.71 -0.34
C TYR A 16 -13.75 6.83 0.65
N SER A 17 -13.42 8.07 0.31
CA SER A 17 -13.60 9.20 1.22
C SER A 17 -15.08 9.49 1.53
N LYS A 18 -16.00 9.12 0.63
CA LYS A 18 -17.45 9.36 0.77
C LYS A 18 -18.15 8.28 1.61
N SER A 19 -17.88 7.00 1.36
CA SER A 19 -18.53 5.87 2.05
C SER A 19 -17.71 5.29 3.20
N ASN A 20 -16.44 5.69 3.33
CA ASN A 20 -15.45 5.11 4.24
C ASN A 20 -15.22 3.60 4.01
N GLU A 21 -15.71 3.07 2.90
CA GLU A 21 -15.60 1.66 2.53
C GLU A 21 -14.15 1.32 2.18
N LYS A 22 -13.68 0.17 2.67
CA LYS A 22 -12.33 -0.30 2.41
C LYS A 22 -12.23 -0.88 1.00
N ILE A 23 -11.34 -0.26 0.23
CA ILE A 23 -11.09 -0.58 -1.17
C ILE A 23 -9.94 -1.58 -1.26
N SER A 24 -8.82 -1.24 -0.61
CA SER A 24 -7.57 -1.98 -0.73
C SER A 24 -6.72 -1.80 0.52
N THR A 25 -5.62 -2.54 0.59
CA THR A 25 -4.58 -2.40 1.59
C THR A 25 -3.24 -2.34 0.88
N LEU A 26 -2.42 -1.35 1.22
CA LEU A 26 -1.02 -1.22 0.82
C LEU A 26 -0.16 -1.73 1.97
N LYS A 27 0.66 -2.75 1.75
CA LYS A 27 1.55 -3.31 2.77
C LYS A 27 2.97 -3.37 2.25
N LYS A 28 3.98 -2.96 3.03
CA LYS A 28 5.37 -3.19 2.61
C LYS A 28 5.63 -4.70 2.48
N ARG A 29 6.24 -5.12 1.37
CA ARG A 29 6.51 -6.55 1.09
C ARG A 29 7.39 -7.20 2.16
N SER A 30 8.23 -6.42 2.84
CA SER A 30 9.05 -6.86 3.97
C SER A 30 8.25 -7.48 5.13
N LEU A 31 6.93 -7.26 5.19
CA LEU A 31 6.03 -7.85 6.18
C LEU A 31 5.10 -8.94 5.63
N VAL A 32 5.16 -9.20 4.32
CA VAL A 32 4.31 -10.18 3.65
C VAL A 32 5.05 -11.49 3.40
N ASN A 33 6.37 -11.46 3.18
CA ASN A 33 7.15 -12.68 3.00
C ASN A 33 7.54 -13.29 4.36
N ASN A 34 7.39 -14.61 4.47
CA ASN A 34 7.53 -15.37 5.71
C ASN A 34 8.99 -15.51 6.19
N THR A 35 9.99 -15.16 5.37
CA THR A 35 11.40 -15.34 5.72
C THR A 35 12.23 -14.05 5.53
N LEU A 36 13.11 -13.78 6.50
CA LEU A 36 14.09 -12.67 6.47
C LEU A 36 14.92 -12.65 5.18
N THR A 37 15.22 -13.83 4.64
CA THR A 37 16.00 -14.01 3.42
C THR A 37 15.22 -13.59 2.17
N GLU A 38 13.92 -13.89 2.09
CA GLU A 38 13.06 -13.43 1.00
C GLU A 38 12.87 -11.92 1.02
N ASN A 39 12.80 -11.30 2.21
CA ASN A 39 12.70 -9.85 2.36
C ASN A 39 13.95 -9.10 1.88
N LEU A 40 15.15 -9.66 2.09
CA LEU A 40 16.41 -9.07 1.64
C LEU A 40 16.61 -9.20 0.12
N LEU A 41 15.97 -10.18 -0.51
CA LEU A 41 16.07 -10.45 -1.96
C LEU A 41 14.90 -9.87 -2.75
N SER A 42 13.75 -9.61 -2.10
CA SER A 42 12.58 -9.00 -2.72
C SER A 42 12.72 -7.49 -2.72
N GLN A 43 12.72 -6.88 -3.91
CA GLN A 43 12.76 -5.43 -4.12
C GLN A 43 11.79 -4.68 -3.19
N ASP A 44 12.26 -3.60 -2.57
CA ASP A 44 11.45 -2.66 -1.79
C ASP A 44 10.21 -2.26 -2.61
N GLY A 45 9.03 -2.51 -2.03
CA GLY A 45 7.78 -2.26 -2.73
C GLY A 45 6.57 -2.59 -1.87
N TYR A 46 5.41 -2.14 -2.34
CA TYR A 46 4.13 -2.39 -1.70
C TYR A 46 3.43 -3.60 -2.34
N TYR A 47 2.86 -4.46 -1.50
CA TYR A 47 1.85 -5.42 -1.85
C TYR A 47 0.48 -4.73 -1.81
N ILE A 48 -0.24 -4.79 -2.94
CA ILE A 48 -1.59 -4.23 -3.10
C ILE A 48 -2.57 -5.41 -3.07
N SER A 49 -3.41 -5.46 -2.04
CA SER A 49 -4.48 -6.46 -1.94
C SER A 49 -5.73 -6.03 -2.73
N ASN A 50 -6.50 -6.99 -3.23
CA ASN A 50 -7.73 -6.78 -4.02
C ASN A 50 -7.54 -6.09 -5.38
N PHE A 51 -7.07 -6.85 -6.37
CA PHE A 51 -7.00 -6.43 -7.78
C PHE A 51 -8.32 -6.52 -8.55
N ASN A 52 -9.41 -6.92 -7.90
CA ASN A 52 -10.71 -7.11 -8.58
C ASN A 52 -11.48 -5.78 -8.73
N GLN A 53 -10.77 -4.72 -9.08
CA GLN A 53 -11.28 -3.37 -9.22
C GLN A 53 -11.07 -2.86 -10.63
N ASP A 54 -11.84 -1.85 -11.03
CA ASP A 54 -11.71 -1.24 -12.35
C ASP A 54 -10.31 -0.64 -12.55
N CYS A 55 -9.93 -0.44 -13.82
CA CYS A 55 -8.60 0.02 -14.21
C CYS A 55 -8.23 1.37 -13.58
N LEU A 56 -9.19 2.30 -13.46
CA LEU A 56 -8.94 3.63 -12.89
C LEU A 56 -8.67 3.52 -11.38
N THR A 57 -9.42 2.69 -10.68
CA THR A 57 -9.20 2.46 -9.26
C THR A 57 -7.86 1.76 -9.01
N SER A 58 -7.49 0.79 -9.85
CA SER A 58 -6.17 0.16 -9.79
C SER A 58 -5.03 1.16 -9.99
N LEU A 59 -5.14 2.03 -10.99
CA LEU A 59 -4.17 3.11 -11.23
C LEU A 59 -4.06 4.06 -10.04
N ALA A 60 -5.20 4.47 -9.47
CA ALA A 60 -5.24 5.35 -8.32
C ALA A 60 -4.55 4.73 -7.08
N VAL A 61 -4.72 3.43 -6.85
CA VAL A 61 -4.05 2.72 -5.75
C VAL A 61 -2.54 2.62 -5.98
N ILE A 62 -2.10 2.39 -7.22
CA ILE A 62 -0.67 2.41 -7.58
C ILE A 62 -0.07 3.80 -7.31
N THR A 63 -0.69 4.88 -7.81
CA THR A 63 -0.24 6.25 -7.54
C THR A 63 -0.18 6.55 -6.04
N MET A 64 -1.16 6.07 -5.28
CA MET A 64 -1.20 6.27 -3.83
C MET A 64 -0.04 5.55 -3.11
N SER A 65 0.39 4.39 -3.58
CA SER A 65 1.56 3.69 -3.03
C SER A 65 2.86 4.49 -3.19
N ILE A 66 3.06 5.11 -4.36
CA ILE A 66 4.22 5.97 -4.64
C ILE A 66 4.20 7.21 -3.74
N MET A 67 3.04 7.86 -3.60
CA MET A 67 2.90 9.07 -2.77
C MET A 67 3.14 8.81 -1.29
N VAL A 68 2.67 7.66 -0.77
CA VAL A 68 2.96 7.23 0.60
C VAL A 68 4.46 7.04 0.79
N ASP A 69 5.14 6.45 -0.19
CA ASP A 69 6.57 6.20 -0.11
C ASP A 69 7.38 7.50 -0.06
N ILE A 70 7.07 8.45 -0.95
CA ILE A 70 7.69 9.78 -0.99
C ILE A 70 7.47 10.51 0.34
N TYR A 71 6.25 10.49 0.89
CA TYR A 71 5.91 11.28 2.07
C TYR A 71 6.52 10.73 3.37
N PHE A 72 6.57 9.40 3.53
CA PHE A 72 6.99 8.78 4.79
C PHE A 72 8.43 8.28 4.83
N PHE A 73 9.05 7.96 3.67
CA PHE A 73 10.32 7.22 3.65
C PHE A 73 11.43 7.87 2.84
N ASN A 74 11.17 8.97 2.12
CA ASN A 74 12.16 9.67 1.29
C ASN A 74 12.60 11.03 1.88
N ASN A 75 12.60 11.14 3.22
CA ASN A 75 13.26 12.23 3.96
C ASN A 75 14.58 11.73 4.55
#